data_AF-A0A2P1PSQ1-F1
#
_entry.id   AF-A0A2P1PSQ1-F1
#
_cell.length_a   1.000
_cell.length_b   1.000
_cell.length_c   1.000
_cell.angle_alpha   90.00
_cell.angle_beta   90.00
_cell.angle_gamma   90.00
#
_symmetry.space_group_name_H-M   'P 1'
#
loop_
_entity.id
_entity.type
_entity.pdbx_description
1 polymer ?
#
loop_
_entity_poly.entity_id
_entity_poly.type
_entity_poly.pdbx_seq_one_letter_code
_entity_poly.pdbx_strand_id
1 'polypeptide(L)'
;MRLIDALKQLDWTKPASDPSTNLTLRQHGLMALLAALFAPTWFLVFPDVNPVILVWSGLMSGVVLGILPGLLWQMSDPERRAKVNGRHTIMTLLMAYGCFLPVVMFNAANASRDQKEIDHMKSLRQCGVRAVTFAACGYHQALTDSAVVGSFMRLLADSDPFVRSHENDNLSFTVTLVCANGQFHEYRAGIPNRHPRDLVIHPGEAEMLLRLGAEFVDSEFKSRSQCANCCAR
;
A
#
# COMPACT_ATOMS: atom_id res chain seq x y z
N MET A 1 -30.98 21.91 21.97
CA MET A 1 -30.72 20.82 22.94
C MET A 1 -29.24 20.45 22.83
N ARG A 2 -28.47 20.39 23.93
CA ARG A 2 -27.04 20.06 23.85
C ARG A 2 -26.90 18.55 23.57
N LEU A 3 -25.89 18.15 22.80
CA LEU A 3 -25.61 16.75 22.45
C LEU A 3 -25.54 15.86 23.70
N ILE A 4 -24.96 16.37 24.78
CA ILE A 4 -24.85 15.71 26.09
C ILE A 4 -26.23 15.39 26.68
N ASP A 5 -27.22 16.27 26.53
CA ASP A 5 -28.57 16.05 27.03
C ASP A 5 -29.31 14.99 26.22
N ALA A 6 -28.99 14.87 24.93
CA ALA A 6 -29.53 13.83 24.06
C ALA A 6 -28.93 12.45 24.38
N LEU A 7 -27.62 12.38 24.70
CA LEU A 7 -26.94 11.13 25.07
C LEU A 7 -27.46 10.55 26.40
N LYS A 8 -27.87 11.40 27.34
CA LYS A 8 -28.49 10.98 28.60
C LYS A 8 -29.86 10.30 28.42
N GLN A 9 -30.51 10.50 27.28
CA GLN A 9 -31.83 9.93 26.95
C GLN A 9 -31.73 8.57 26.25
N LEU A 10 -30.52 8.07 25.99
CA LEU A 10 -30.30 6.75 25.42
C LEU A 10 -30.54 5.66 26.46
N ASP A 11 -30.91 4.48 25.99
CA ASP A 11 -31.05 3.30 26.83
C ASP A 11 -29.67 2.70 27.11
N TRP A 12 -29.15 2.98 28.31
CA TRP A 12 -27.87 2.45 28.80
C TRP A 12 -28.01 1.13 29.56
N THR A 13 -29.23 0.64 29.74
CA THR A 13 -29.51 -0.55 30.55
C THR A 13 -29.36 -1.84 29.74
N LYS A 14 -29.60 -1.76 28.43
CA LYS A 14 -29.45 -2.90 27.52
C LYS A 14 -27.99 -3.32 27.34
N PRO A 15 -27.71 -4.64 27.23
CA PRO A 15 -26.37 -5.12 26.91
C PRO A 15 -25.99 -4.72 25.48
N ALA A 16 -24.70 -4.48 25.23
CA ALA A 16 -24.20 -4.07 23.90
C ALA A 16 -24.42 -5.14 22.81
N SER A 17 -24.61 -6.40 23.22
CA SER A 17 -24.82 -7.58 22.38
C SER A 17 -26.28 -7.78 21.94
N ASP A 18 -27.20 -6.89 22.29
CA ASP A 18 -28.60 -7.00 21.91
C ASP A 18 -28.92 -6.12 20.68
N PRO A 19 -28.90 -6.69 19.45
CA PRO A 19 -29.25 -5.98 18.23
C PRO A 19 -30.77 -5.89 18.00
N SER A 20 -31.62 -6.40 18.90
CA SER A 20 -33.04 -6.73 18.65
C SER A 20 -34.00 -5.56 18.40
N THR A 21 -33.50 -4.33 18.26
CA THR A 21 -34.36 -3.22 17.80
C THR A 21 -34.25 -3.08 16.29
N ASN A 22 -35.39 -3.02 15.60
CA ASN A 22 -35.47 -2.71 14.15
C ASN A 22 -34.65 -1.46 13.75
N LEU A 23 -34.40 -0.56 14.70
CA LEU A 23 -33.54 0.61 14.54
C LEU A 23 -32.05 0.26 14.38
N THR A 24 -31.54 -0.72 15.12
CA THR A 24 -30.16 -1.20 15.00
C THR A 24 -29.94 -1.84 13.64
N LEU A 25 -30.88 -2.66 13.16
CA LEU A 25 -30.82 -3.27 11.82
C LEU A 25 -30.80 -2.23 10.69
N ARG A 26 -31.60 -1.18 10.79
CA ARG A 26 -31.59 -0.06 9.82
C ARG A 26 -30.26 0.68 9.82
N GLN A 27 -29.65 0.86 10.99
CA GLN A 27 -28.34 1.50 11.12
C GLN A 27 -27.24 0.65 10.45
N HIS A 28 -27.26 -0.67 10.65
CA HIS A 28 -26.32 -1.57 9.98
C HIS A 28 -26.53 -1.61 8.46
N GLY A 29 -27.78 -1.60 7.99
CA GLY A 29 -28.09 -1.50 6.57
C GLY A 29 -27.54 -0.24 5.92
N LEU A 30 -27.64 0.90 6.61
CA LEU A 30 -27.06 2.16 6.15
C LEU A 30 -25.52 2.14 6.15
N MET A 31 -24.90 1.58 7.18
CA MET A 31 -23.45 1.37 7.22
C MET A 31 -22.97 0.50 6.07
N ALA A 32 -23.64 -0.63 5.81
CA ALA A 32 -23.29 -1.55 4.73
C ALA A 32 -23.45 -0.90 3.34
N LEU A 33 -24.54 -0.16 3.14
CA LEU A 33 -24.78 0.56 1.88
C LEU A 33 -23.69 1.62 1.64
N LEU A 34 -23.38 2.44 2.64
CA LEU A 34 -22.36 3.48 2.49
C LEU A 34 -20.95 2.89 2.38
N ALA A 35 -20.66 1.79 3.07
CA ALA A 35 -19.41 1.02 2.90
C ALA A 35 -19.25 0.52 1.46
N ALA A 36 -20.31 -0.03 0.87
CA ALA A 36 -20.31 -0.47 -0.52
C ALA A 36 -20.18 0.69 -1.53
N LEU A 37 -20.74 1.86 -1.22
CA LEU A 37 -20.64 3.05 -2.07
C LEU A 37 -19.29 3.77 -1.95
N PHE A 38 -18.66 3.77 -0.76
CA PHE A 38 -17.39 4.45 -0.55
C PHE A 38 -16.18 3.62 -1.00
N ALA A 39 -16.23 2.28 -0.93
CA ALA A 39 -15.14 1.44 -1.45
C ALA A 39 -14.70 1.80 -2.89
N PRO A 40 -15.60 1.96 -3.88
CA PRO A 40 -15.24 2.41 -5.22
C PRO A 40 -14.68 3.83 -5.29
N THR A 41 -15.13 4.76 -4.44
CA THR A 41 -14.63 6.15 -4.48
C THR A 41 -13.16 6.24 -4.10
N TRP A 42 -12.69 5.39 -3.18
CA TRP A 42 -11.28 5.31 -2.81
C TRP A 42 -10.40 4.86 -3.98
N PHE A 43 -10.88 3.97 -4.85
CA PHE A 43 -10.18 3.58 -6.08
C PHE A 43 -10.02 4.74 -7.08
N LEU A 44 -10.95 5.70 -7.08
CA LEU A 44 -10.86 6.87 -7.96
C LEU A 44 -9.89 7.94 -7.44
N VAL A 45 -9.79 8.09 -6.11
CA VAL A 45 -8.94 9.12 -5.48
C VAL A 45 -7.49 8.64 -5.34
N PHE A 46 -7.28 7.34 -5.12
CA PHE A 46 -5.96 6.75 -4.86
C PHE A 46 -5.74 5.52 -5.74
N PRO A 47 -5.60 5.69 -7.06
CA PRO A 47 -5.49 4.57 -8.00
C PRO A 47 -4.24 3.70 -7.75
N ASP A 48 -3.20 4.28 -7.16
CA ASP A 48 -1.89 3.65 -6.97
C ASP A 48 -1.73 2.92 -5.62
N VAL A 49 -2.77 2.90 -4.78
CA VAL A 49 -2.75 2.21 -3.49
C VAL A 49 -3.23 0.76 -3.65
N ASN A 50 -2.68 -0.15 -2.85
CA ASN A 50 -3.08 -1.55 -2.85
C ASN A 50 -4.61 -1.72 -2.76
N PRO A 51 -5.25 -2.45 -3.70
CA PRO A 51 -6.70 -2.66 -3.74
C PRO A 51 -7.31 -3.18 -2.44
N VAL A 52 -6.60 -4.01 -1.68
CA VAL A 52 -7.06 -4.54 -0.39
C VAL A 52 -7.18 -3.42 0.63
N ILE A 53 -6.20 -2.52 0.67
CA ILE A 53 -6.19 -1.36 1.56
C ILE A 53 -7.31 -0.39 1.15
N LEU A 54 -7.55 -0.21 -0.14
CA LEU A 54 -8.63 0.63 -0.66
C LEU A 54 -10.01 0.10 -0.30
N VAL A 55 -10.25 -1.20 -0.51
CA VAL A 55 -11.51 -1.85 -0.12
C VAL A 55 -11.71 -1.73 1.39
N TRP A 56 -10.70 -2.05 2.19
CA TRP A 56 -10.79 -1.95 3.65
C TRP A 56 -11.06 -0.51 4.12
N SER A 57 -10.32 0.46 3.57
CA SER A 57 -10.44 1.88 3.92
C SER A 57 -11.80 2.43 3.51
N GLY A 58 -12.30 2.08 2.32
CA GLY A 58 -13.60 2.53 1.86
C GLY A 58 -14.77 1.87 2.59
N LEU A 59 -14.65 0.59 2.95
CA LEU A 59 -15.64 -0.08 3.81
C LEU A 59 -15.74 0.63 5.16
N MET A 60 -14.61 0.87 5.83
CA MET A 60 -14.58 1.51 7.14
C MET A 60 -14.99 3.00 7.09
N SER A 61 -14.60 3.72 6.03
CA SER A 61 -15.06 5.10 5.79
C SER A 61 -16.59 5.15 5.69
N GLY A 62 -17.18 4.23 4.92
CA GLY A 62 -18.63 4.15 4.78
C GLY A 62 -19.34 3.70 6.06
N VAL A 63 -18.72 2.88 6.90
CA VAL A 63 -19.23 2.57 8.24
C VAL A 63 -19.27 3.83 9.11
N VAL A 64 -18.17 4.60 9.20
CA VAL A 64 -18.12 5.86 9.97
C VAL A 64 -19.14 6.86 9.45
N LEU A 65 -19.19 7.05 8.13
CA LEU A 65 -20.14 7.94 7.47
C LEU A 65 -21.59 7.44 7.52
N GLY A 66 -21.84 6.16 7.78
CA GLY A 66 -23.19 5.64 8.02
C GLY A 66 -23.63 5.75 9.48
N ILE A 67 -22.67 5.68 10.42
CA ILE A 67 -22.93 5.90 11.84
C ILE A 67 -23.40 7.34 12.09
N LEU A 68 -22.76 8.35 11.49
CA LEU A 68 -23.07 9.76 11.76
C LEU A 68 -24.51 10.17 11.36
N PRO A 69 -25.00 9.94 10.13
CA PRO A 69 -26.38 10.22 9.74
C PRO A 69 -27.39 9.32 10.46
N GLY A 70 -27.03 8.04 10.66
CA GLY A 70 -27.86 7.11 11.42
C GLY A 70 -28.09 7.60 12.85
N LEU A 71 -27.05 8.12 13.50
CA LEU A 71 -27.13 8.73 14.82
C LEU A 71 -27.92 10.03 14.82
N LEU A 72 -27.67 10.93 13.87
CA LEU A 72 -28.42 12.18 13.78
C LEU A 72 -29.92 11.91 13.58
N TRP A 73 -30.27 10.92 12.75
CA TRP A 73 -31.65 10.50 12.53
C TRP A 73 -32.26 9.87 13.80
N GLN A 74 -31.54 8.98 14.47
CA GLN A 74 -31.96 8.41 15.76
C GLN A 74 -32.14 9.48 16.84
N MET A 75 -31.29 10.50 16.85
CA MET A 75 -31.26 11.58 17.83
C MET A 75 -32.27 12.70 17.54
N SER A 76 -32.84 12.74 16.33
CA SER A 76 -33.83 13.76 15.93
C SER A 76 -35.17 13.63 16.63
N ASP A 77 -35.52 12.44 17.14
CA ASP A 77 -36.85 12.11 17.66
C ASP A 77 -36.75 11.55 19.09
N PRO A 78 -37.38 12.19 20.10
CA PRO A 78 -37.35 11.75 21.49
C PRO A 78 -37.82 10.31 21.70
N GLU A 79 -38.83 9.84 20.94
CA GLU A 79 -39.35 8.49 21.08
C GLU A 79 -38.40 7.43 20.50
N ARG A 80 -37.63 7.82 19.47
CA ARG A 80 -36.57 6.97 18.92
C ARG A 80 -35.37 6.93 19.85
N ARG A 81 -34.95 8.06 20.43
CA ARG A 81 -33.80 8.14 21.36
C ARG A 81 -33.92 7.19 22.54
N ALA A 82 -35.10 7.14 23.17
CA ALA A 82 -35.34 6.26 24.32
C ALA A 82 -35.25 4.76 24.00
N LYS A 83 -35.29 4.38 22.71
CA LYS A 83 -35.22 3.00 22.25
C LYS A 83 -33.84 2.60 21.74
N VAL A 84 -32.92 3.56 21.60
CA VAL A 84 -31.56 3.32 21.08
C VAL A 84 -30.66 2.84 22.21
N ASN A 85 -29.99 1.72 21.97
CA ASN A 85 -29.02 1.13 22.88
C ASN A 85 -27.71 1.94 22.86
N GLY A 86 -27.53 2.81 23.85
CA GLY A 86 -26.37 3.71 23.93
C GLY A 86 -25.04 2.96 24.06
N ARG A 87 -25.03 1.80 24.72
CA ARG A 87 -23.82 0.96 24.86
C ARG A 87 -23.39 0.36 23.53
N HIS A 88 -24.34 -0.15 22.75
CA HIS A 88 -24.08 -0.66 21.41
C HIS A 88 -23.56 0.45 20.49
N THR A 89 -24.23 1.61 20.49
CA THR A 89 -23.81 2.77 19.70
C THR A 89 -22.38 3.22 19.99
N ILE A 90 -22.01 3.36 21.27
CA ILE A 90 -20.64 3.74 21.65
C ILE A 90 -19.64 2.65 21.26
N MET A 91 -19.96 1.38 21.50
CA MET A 91 -19.06 0.28 21.12
C MET A 91 -18.82 0.23 19.61
N THR A 92 -19.86 0.40 18.79
CA THR A 92 -19.73 0.44 17.33
C THR A 92 -18.93 1.66 16.87
N LEU A 93 -19.10 2.82 17.50
CA LEU A 93 -18.28 4.02 17.26
C LEU A 93 -16.81 3.79 17.61
N LEU A 94 -16.53 3.23 18.78
CA LEU A 94 -15.19 2.94 19.25
C LEU A 94 -14.50 1.86 18.41
N MET A 95 -15.24 0.84 17.97
CA MET A 95 -14.72 -0.19 17.07
C MET A 95 -14.43 0.39 15.68
N ALA A 96 -15.34 1.21 15.15
CA ALA A 96 -15.13 1.90 13.87
C ALA A 96 -13.93 2.86 13.94
N TYR A 97 -13.78 3.67 14.98
CA TYR A 97 -12.63 4.60 15.12
C TYR A 97 -11.33 3.88 15.46
N GLY A 98 -11.38 2.93 16.40
CA GLY A 98 -10.21 2.23 16.93
C GLY A 98 -9.57 1.27 15.93
N CYS A 99 -10.34 0.65 15.04
CA CYS A 99 -9.81 -0.20 13.97
C CYS A 99 -9.42 0.58 12.71
N PHE A 100 -9.97 1.78 12.48
CA PHE A 100 -9.83 2.52 11.23
C PHE A 100 -8.65 3.50 11.21
N LEU A 101 -8.54 4.38 12.20
CA LEU A 101 -7.67 5.56 12.07
C LEU A 101 -6.17 5.23 12.11
N PRO A 102 -5.66 4.41 13.06
CA PRO A 102 -4.22 4.16 13.16
C PRO A 102 -3.69 3.30 12.01
N VAL A 103 -4.47 2.30 11.58
CA VAL A 103 -4.06 1.36 10.52
C VAL A 103 -4.07 2.06 9.16
N VAL A 104 -5.10 2.86 8.86
CA VAL A 104 -5.16 3.61 7.60
C VAL A 104 -4.08 4.68 7.56
N MET A 105 -3.85 5.42 8.65
CA MET A 105 -2.78 6.44 8.66
C MET A 105 -1.38 5.85 8.56
N PHE A 106 -1.09 4.75 9.25
CA PHE A 106 0.22 4.11 9.18
C PHE A 106 0.48 3.51 7.80
N ASN A 107 -0.51 2.81 7.24
CA ASN A 107 -0.36 2.19 5.93
C ASN A 107 -0.37 3.22 4.78
N ALA A 108 -1.15 4.29 4.88
CA ALA A 108 -1.13 5.37 3.90
C ALA A 108 0.17 6.19 3.96
N ALA A 109 0.72 6.41 5.15
CA ALA A 109 2.01 7.09 5.32
C ALA A 109 3.16 6.27 4.72
N ASN A 110 3.19 4.96 4.98
CA ASN A 110 4.18 4.07 4.38
C ASN A 110 4.00 3.99 2.86
N ALA A 111 2.79 3.76 2.36
CA ALA A 111 2.52 3.72 0.92
C ALA A 111 2.89 5.04 0.21
N SER A 112 2.65 6.20 0.83
CA SER A 112 3.05 7.49 0.26
C SER A 112 4.56 7.69 0.24
N ARG A 113 5.27 7.18 1.25
CA ARG A 113 6.73 7.21 1.29
C ARG A 113 7.31 6.31 0.21
N ASP A 114 6.81 5.08 0.13
CA ASP A 114 7.27 4.08 -0.83
C ASP A 114 7.05 4.56 -2.27
N GLN A 115 5.88 5.17 -2.56
CA GLN A 115 5.59 5.75 -3.86
C GLN A 115 6.55 6.89 -4.22
N LYS A 116 6.91 7.76 -3.26
CA LYS A 116 7.90 8.83 -3.51
C LYS A 116 9.27 8.27 -3.84
N GLU A 117 9.69 7.18 -3.20
CA GLU A 117 10.97 6.52 -3.47
C GLU A 117 10.96 5.88 -4.87
N ILE A 118 9.85 5.25 -5.27
CA ILE A 118 9.60 4.73 -6.62
C ILE A 118 9.62 5.85 -7.67
N ASP A 119 8.86 6.92 -7.46
CA ASP A 119 8.76 8.05 -8.38
C ASP A 119 10.11 8.76 -8.53
N HIS A 120 10.87 8.89 -7.44
CA HIS A 120 12.22 9.42 -7.48
C HIS A 120 13.11 8.58 -8.40
N MET A 121 13.09 7.26 -8.24
CA MET A 121 13.89 6.37 -9.08
C MET A 121 13.48 6.43 -10.56
N LYS A 122 12.17 6.47 -10.85
CA LYS A 122 11.68 6.67 -12.23
C LYS A 122 12.08 8.03 -12.81
N SER A 123 12.17 9.06 -11.98
CA SER A 123 12.61 10.40 -12.39
C SER A 123 14.09 10.47 -12.80
N LEU A 124 14.92 9.50 -12.41
CA LEU A 124 16.35 9.46 -12.76
C LEU A 124 16.62 9.39 -14.27
N ARG A 125 15.63 9.02 -15.09
CA ARG A 125 15.73 9.20 -16.55
C ARG A 125 16.06 10.65 -16.96
N GLN A 126 15.61 11.63 -16.18
CA GLN A 126 15.85 13.05 -16.44
C GLN A 126 17.30 13.48 -16.15
N CYS A 127 18.05 12.73 -15.33
CA CYS A 127 19.46 13.04 -15.05
C CYS A 127 20.41 12.61 -16.19
N GLY A 128 19.90 11.94 -17.22
CA GLY A 128 20.68 11.44 -18.34
C GLY A 128 21.66 10.35 -17.90
N VAL A 129 21.15 9.20 -17.45
CA VAL A 129 21.98 8.05 -17.04
C VAL A 129 22.92 7.64 -18.18
N ARG A 130 24.23 7.65 -17.90
CA ARG A 130 25.31 7.30 -18.85
C ARG A 130 25.86 5.90 -18.64
N ALA A 131 25.74 5.37 -17.42
CA ALA A 131 26.17 4.02 -17.13
C ALA A 131 25.26 3.37 -16.09
N VAL A 132 25.09 2.06 -16.23
CA VAL A 132 24.45 1.20 -15.24
C VAL A 132 25.46 0.19 -14.79
N THR A 133 25.71 0.13 -13.49
CA THR A 133 26.69 -0.77 -12.91
C THR A 133 25.98 -1.84 -12.10
N PHE A 134 26.39 -3.09 -12.29
CA PHE A 134 25.96 -4.22 -11.47
C PHE A 134 27.14 -4.76 -10.69
N ALA A 135 26.96 -4.93 -9.38
CA ALA A 135 27.94 -5.55 -8.50
C ALA A 135 27.31 -6.69 -7.69
N ALA A 136 27.95 -7.86 -7.70
CA ALA A 136 27.57 -9.02 -6.90
C ALA A 136 28.79 -9.91 -6.60
N CYS A 137 28.91 -10.41 -5.38
CA CYS A 137 29.93 -11.41 -4.97
C CYS A 137 31.37 -11.09 -5.44
N GLY A 138 31.78 -9.82 -5.39
CA GLY A 138 33.13 -9.38 -5.80
C GLY A 138 33.31 -9.16 -7.30
N TYR A 139 32.27 -9.42 -8.11
CA TYR A 139 32.22 -9.05 -9.52
C TYR A 139 31.54 -7.71 -9.70
N HIS A 140 32.08 -6.89 -10.60
CA HIS A 140 31.60 -5.56 -10.91
C HIS A 140 31.65 -5.34 -12.42
N GLN A 141 30.52 -5.00 -13.03
CA GLN A 141 30.44 -4.70 -14.46
C GLN A 141 29.70 -3.39 -14.66
N ALA A 142 30.34 -2.48 -15.41
CA ALA A 142 29.72 -1.24 -15.84
C ALA A 142 29.24 -1.39 -17.28
N LEU A 143 27.96 -1.15 -17.52
CA LEU A 143 27.35 -1.06 -18.84
C LEU A 143 27.32 0.41 -19.24
N THR A 144 28.06 0.76 -20.28
CA THR A 144 28.19 2.15 -20.79
C THR A 144 27.63 2.32 -22.21
N ASP A 145 27.25 1.22 -22.86
CA ASP A 145 26.62 1.27 -24.18
C ASP A 145 25.25 1.96 -24.08
N SER A 146 25.05 3.02 -24.87
CA SER A 146 23.85 3.84 -24.82
C SER A 146 22.55 3.09 -25.13
N ALA A 147 22.59 2.06 -25.99
CA ALA A 147 21.42 1.26 -26.33
C ALA A 147 21.08 0.29 -25.19
N VAL A 148 22.09 -0.28 -24.54
CA VAL A 148 21.93 -1.16 -23.37
C VAL A 148 21.42 -0.36 -22.17
N VAL A 149 22.04 0.78 -21.87
CA VAL A 149 21.60 1.70 -20.82
C VAL A 149 20.17 2.18 -21.10
N GLY A 150 19.85 2.55 -22.34
CA GLY A 150 18.50 2.95 -22.73
C GLY A 150 17.47 1.83 -22.51
N SER A 151 17.83 0.58 -22.78
CA SER A 151 16.96 -0.59 -22.56
C SER A 151 16.72 -0.85 -21.08
N PHE A 152 17.75 -0.79 -20.25
CA PHE A 152 17.60 -0.88 -18.80
C PHE A 152 16.71 0.24 -18.26
N MET A 153 16.95 1.48 -18.70
CA MET A 153 16.12 2.61 -18.28
C MET A 153 14.67 2.45 -18.72
N ARG A 154 14.39 1.81 -19.88
CA ARG A 154 13.02 1.44 -20.31
C ARG A 154 12.37 0.49 -19.31
N LEU A 155 13.02 -0.64 -19.02
CA LEU A 155 12.56 -1.60 -18.00
C LEU A 155 12.29 -0.90 -16.65
N LEU A 156 13.14 0.06 -16.28
CA LEU A 156 13.01 0.76 -15.01
C LEU A 156 11.73 1.61 -14.89
N ALA A 157 11.21 2.26 -15.93
CA ALA A 157 9.93 2.98 -15.75
C ALA A 157 8.70 2.17 -16.11
N ASP A 158 8.87 1.08 -16.85
CA ASP A 158 7.83 0.07 -17.04
C ASP A 158 7.75 -0.88 -15.82
N SER A 159 8.51 -0.59 -14.76
CA SER A 159 8.47 -1.32 -13.50
C SER A 159 7.18 -1.05 -12.73
N ASP A 160 6.73 -2.08 -12.01
CA ASP A 160 5.55 -2.03 -11.16
C ASP A 160 5.99 -2.02 -9.67
N PRO A 161 5.27 -1.31 -8.77
CA PRO A 161 5.43 -1.50 -7.34
C PRO A 161 5.29 -2.97 -6.97
N PHE A 162 6.21 -3.48 -6.16
CA PHE A 162 6.25 -4.88 -5.78
C PHE A 162 6.03 -5.04 -4.29
N VAL A 163 5.29 -6.08 -3.91
CA VAL A 163 5.10 -6.47 -2.51
C VAL A 163 5.53 -7.92 -2.39
N ARG A 164 6.71 -8.16 -1.82
CA ARG A 164 7.17 -9.52 -1.54
C ARG A 164 6.24 -10.25 -0.59
N SER A 165 5.82 -11.46 -0.98
CA SER A 165 5.12 -12.40 -0.10
C SER A 165 6.13 -13.32 0.60
N HIS A 166 6.91 -12.78 1.53
CA HIS A 166 7.90 -13.52 2.35
C HIS A 166 8.90 -14.37 1.55
N GLU A 167 9.22 -13.97 0.32
CA GLU A 167 10.21 -14.67 -0.51
C GLU A 167 11.60 -14.08 -0.35
N ASN A 168 12.61 -14.94 -0.42
CA ASN A 168 14.01 -14.55 -0.37
C ASN A 168 14.52 -14.25 -1.78
N ASP A 169 15.67 -13.59 -1.88
CA ASP A 169 16.37 -13.52 -3.16
C ASP A 169 17.20 -14.78 -3.35
N ASN A 170 17.13 -15.35 -4.55
CA ASN A 170 18.09 -16.36 -4.99
C ASN A 170 19.46 -15.74 -5.29
N LEU A 171 19.47 -14.44 -5.64
CA LEU A 171 20.69 -13.71 -5.96
C LEU A 171 20.47 -12.23 -5.64
N SER A 172 21.44 -11.62 -4.96
CA SER A 172 21.40 -10.19 -4.60
C SER A 172 22.53 -9.43 -5.29
N PHE A 173 22.22 -8.22 -5.71
CA PHE A 173 23.10 -7.32 -6.43
C PHE A 173 23.01 -5.92 -5.85
N THR A 174 24.03 -5.13 -6.14
CA THR A 174 23.96 -3.68 -6.10
C THR A 174 23.85 -3.16 -7.52
N VAL A 175 22.87 -2.29 -7.76
CA VAL A 175 22.70 -1.54 -9.01
C VAL A 175 23.09 -0.10 -8.76
N THR A 176 24.05 0.43 -9.52
CA THR A 176 24.44 1.84 -9.45
C THR A 176 24.13 2.54 -10.77
N LEU A 177 23.37 3.62 -10.71
CA LEU A 177 23.07 4.49 -11.85
C LEU A 177 24.01 5.69 -11.83
N VAL A 178 24.73 5.89 -12.93
CA VAL A 178 25.67 7.02 -13.09
C VAL A 178 25.03 8.08 -13.99
N CYS A 179 24.70 9.23 -13.43
CA CYS A 179 24.10 10.34 -14.15
C CYS A 179 25.13 11.16 -14.94
N ALA A 180 24.70 11.87 -15.98
CA ALA A 180 25.56 12.72 -16.80
C ALA A 180 26.23 13.86 -16.02
N ASN A 181 25.61 14.28 -14.92
CA ASN A 181 26.10 15.30 -14.00
C ASN A 181 27.15 14.77 -12.99
N GLY A 182 27.52 13.49 -13.05
CA GLY A 182 28.47 12.85 -12.13
C GLY A 182 27.88 12.41 -10.80
N GLN A 183 26.55 12.47 -10.61
CA GLN A 183 25.89 11.86 -9.46
C GLN A 183 25.75 10.34 -9.65
N PHE A 184 25.83 9.63 -8.53
CA PHE A 184 25.68 8.17 -8.46
C PHE A 184 24.51 7.84 -7.54
N HIS A 185 23.62 6.96 -8.00
CA HIS A 185 22.51 6.46 -7.20
C HIS A 185 22.65 4.95 -7.06
N GLU A 186 22.81 4.48 -5.83
CA GLU A 186 23.04 3.08 -5.51
C GLU A 186 21.78 2.46 -4.92
N TYR A 187 21.41 1.28 -5.42
CA TYR A 187 20.22 0.55 -5.02
C TYR A 187 20.57 -0.92 -4.79
N ARG A 188 19.96 -1.52 -3.77
CA ARG A 188 19.94 -2.97 -3.67
C ARG A 188 19.01 -3.52 -4.72
N ALA A 189 19.35 -4.67 -5.29
CA ALA A 189 18.50 -5.40 -6.21
C ALA A 189 18.62 -6.90 -5.97
N GLY A 190 17.64 -7.66 -6.42
CA GLY A 190 17.62 -9.11 -6.23
C GLY A 190 16.73 -9.83 -7.21
N ILE A 191 16.97 -11.13 -7.39
CA ILE A 191 16.10 -12.01 -8.15
C ILE A 191 15.29 -12.86 -7.15
N PRO A 192 14.00 -12.57 -6.95
CA PRO A 192 13.12 -13.37 -6.08
C PRO A 192 12.98 -14.82 -6.54
N ASN A 193 12.86 -15.79 -5.61
CA ASN A 193 12.80 -17.20 -6.03
C ASN A 193 11.57 -17.56 -6.87
N ARG A 194 10.40 -16.94 -6.61
CA ARG A 194 9.16 -17.26 -7.35
C ARG A 194 9.05 -16.52 -8.67
N HIS A 195 9.84 -15.47 -8.86
CA HIS A 195 9.90 -14.67 -10.07
C HIS A 195 11.32 -14.69 -10.67
N PRO A 196 11.83 -15.87 -11.09
CA PRO A 196 13.25 -16.04 -11.45
C PRO A 196 13.67 -15.34 -12.75
N ARG A 197 12.71 -14.75 -13.48
CA ARG A 197 12.89 -13.95 -14.69
C ARG A 197 12.88 -12.45 -14.42
N ASP A 198 12.44 -12.05 -13.24
CA ASP A 198 12.24 -10.64 -12.90
C ASP A 198 13.37 -10.15 -11.99
N LEU A 199 13.64 -8.85 -12.03
CA LEU A 199 14.59 -8.18 -11.16
C LEU A 199 13.82 -7.27 -10.22
N VAL A 200 14.01 -7.43 -8.92
CA VAL A 200 13.49 -6.48 -7.92
C VAL A 200 14.57 -5.46 -7.60
N ILE A 201 14.21 -4.18 -7.58
CA ILE A 201 15.08 -3.09 -7.11
C ILE A 201 14.45 -2.45 -5.88
N HIS A 202 15.29 -2.08 -4.90
CA HIS A 202 14.88 -1.51 -3.62
C HIS A 202 15.28 -0.03 -3.52
N PRO A 203 14.45 0.91 -4.02
CA PRO A 203 14.61 2.31 -3.71
C PRO A 203 14.17 2.57 -2.27
N GLY A 204 15.12 2.61 -1.35
CA GLY A 204 14.85 2.81 0.08
C GLY A 204 14.22 1.57 0.73
N GLU A 205 13.03 1.71 1.30
CA GLU A 205 12.24 0.60 1.87
C GLU A 205 11.20 0.06 0.87
N ALA A 206 10.97 0.78 -0.24
CA ALA A 206 10.09 0.34 -1.31
C ALA A 206 10.73 -0.74 -2.19
N GLU A 207 9.90 -1.47 -2.91
CA GLU A 207 10.34 -2.47 -3.89
C GLU A 207 9.67 -2.24 -5.24
N MET A 208 10.42 -2.43 -6.32
CA MET A 208 9.93 -2.36 -7.68
C MET A 208 10.32 -3.61 -8.45
N LEU A 209 9.37 -4.17 -9.21
CA LEU A 209 9.60 -5.33 -10.07
C LEU A 209 9.84 -4.86 -11.51
N LEU A 210 11.00 -5.21 -12.05
CA LEU A 210 11.35 -5.06 -13.46
C LEU A 210 11.13 -6.41 -14.13
N ARG A 211 10.03 -6.51 -14.89
CA ARG A 211 9.69 -7.73 -15.63
C ARG A 211 10.77 -8.06 -16.65
N LEU A 212 11.14 -9.33 -16.73
CA LEU A 212 12.26 -9.80 -17.58
C LEU A 212 13.63 -9.18 -17.22
N GLY A 213 13.72 -8.50 -16.07
CA GLY A 213 14.96 -7.86 -15.63
C GLY A 213 16.08 -8.86 -15.35
N ALA A 214 15.75 -10.08 -14.91
CA ALA A 214 16.77 -11.11 -14.73
C ALA A 214 17.30 -11.63 -16.07
N GLU A 215 16.47 -11.69 -17.11
CA GLU A 215 16.92 -12.06 -18.46
C GLU A 215 17.85 -11.00 -19.05
N PHE A 216 17.54 -9.71 -18.82
CA PHE A 216 18.44 -8.61 -19.18
C PHE A 216 19.78 -8.70 -18.44
N VAL A 217 19.74 -8.97 -17.14
CA VAL A 217 20.96 -9.20 -16.35
C VAL A 217 21.70 -10.41 -16.91
N ASP A 218 21.05 -11.51 -17.27
CA ASP A 218 21.73 -12.68 -17.84
C ASP A 218 22.39 -12.42 -19.20
N SER A 219 21.78 -11.60 -20.07
CA SER A 219 22.34 -11.28 -21.38
C SER A 219 23.54 -10.33 -21.31
N GLU A 220 23.45 -9.31 -20.46
CA GLU A 220 24.45 -8.23 -20.37
C GLU A 220 25.49 -8.49 -19.26
N PHE A 221 25.06 -9.12 -18.18
CA PHE A 221 25.84 -9.43 -16.98
C PHE A 221 25.98 -10.96 -16.85
N LYS A 222 26.95 -11.52 -17.59
CA LYS A 222 27.27 -12.97 -17.68
C LYS A 222 27.55 -13.68 -16.32
N SER A 223 27.46 -12.97 -15.21
CA SER A 223 27.86 -13.41 -13.88
C SER A 223 26.83 -14.28 -13.14
N ARG A 224 25.56 -14.41 -13.56
CA ARG A 224 24.62 -15.33 -12.85
C ARG A 224 25.17 -16.76 -12.79
N SER A 225 25.82 -17.18 -13.88
CA SER A 225 26.55 -18.45 -13.97
C SER A 225 27.79 -18.54 -13.05
N GLN A 226 28.44 -17.41 -12.74
CA GLN A 226 29.65 -17.34 -11.93
C GLN A 226 29.34 -17.12 -10.44
N CYS A 227 28.35 -16.28 -10.10
CA CYS A 227 27.85 -16.08 -8.74
C CYS A 227 27.14 -17.32 -8.20
N ALA A 228 26.38 -18.06 -9.03
CA ALA A 228 25.80 -19.35 -8.62
C ALA A 228 26.88 -20.35 -8.17
N ASN A 229 28.08 -20.31 -8.77
CA ASN A 229 29.22 -21.12 -8.36
C ASN A 229 29.95 -20.59 -7.12
N CYS A 230 29.83 -19.30 -6.81
CA CYS A 230 30.40 -18.70 -5.60
C CYS A 230 29.53 -18.89 -4.36
N CYS A 231 28.19 -18.91 -4.49
CA CYS A 231 27.26 -19.14 -3.38
C CYS A 231 27.04 -20.62 -3.04
N ALA A 232 27.52 -21.55 -3.89
CA ALA A 232 27.44 -23.00 -3.67
C ALA A 232 28.65 -23.59 -2.92
N ARG A 233 29.56 -22.74 -2.42
CA ARG A 233 30.68 -23.11 -1.54
C ARG A 233 30.46 -22.52 -0.14
#